data_AF-B6HIS5-F1
#
_entry.id   AF-B6HIS5-F1
#
_cell.length_a   1.000
_cell.length_b   1.000
_cell.length_c   1.000
_cell.angle_alpha   90.00
_cell.angle_beta   90.00
_cell.angle_gamma   90.00
#
_symmetry.space_group_name_H-M   'P 1'
#
loop_
_entity.id
_entity.type
_entity.pdbx_description
1 polymer ?
#
loop_
_entity_poly.entity_id
_entity_poly.type
_entity_poly.pdbx_seq_one_letter_code
_entity_poly.pdbx_strand_id
1 'polypeptide(L)' 'MAGPSKSLVLDPALQKYYELNANRYKYWRWTPRHAMISFVYMGLIPGVLGYVAYKYEGQFEFRGKRRGDSIAEW' A
#
# COMPACT_ATOMS: atom_id res chain seq x y z
N MET A 1 32.93 21.77 12.78
CA MET A 1 32.59 20.35 12.53
C MET A 1 33.90 19.60 12.30
N ALA A 2 34.16 18.51 13.03
CA ALA A 2 35.39 17.75 12.87
C ALA A 2 35.51 17.25 11.42
N GLY A 3 36.73 17.27 10.86
CA GLY A 3 37.01 16.87 9.48
C GLY A 3 36.64 15.41 9.19
N PRO A 4 36.62 15.00 7.90
CA PRO A 4 36.12 13.69 7.49
C PRO A 4 36.86 12.56 8.20
N SER A 5 36.13 11.76 8.99
CA SER A 5 36.65 10.56 9.64
C SER A 5 36.74 9.44 8.61
N LYS A 6 37.85 8.69 8.59
CA LYS A 6 38.03 7.50 7.72
C LYS A 6 37.12 6.31 8.10
N SER A 7 36.20 6.49 9.04
CA SER A 7 35.30 5.44 9.54
C SER A 7 34.21 5.06 8.54
N LEU A 8 33.89 5.94 7.59
CA LEU A 8 32.87 5.71 6.57
C LEU A 8 33.44 6.10 5.20
N VAL A 9 33.92 5.10 4.48
CA VAL A 9 34.29 5.25 3.07
C VAL A 9 33.00 5.08 2.26
N LEU A 10 32.50 6.18 1.71
CA LEU A 10 31.31 6.14 0.86
C LEU A 10 31.67 5.48 -0.47
N ASP A 11 31.04 4.35 -0.76
CA ASP A 11 31.11 3.73 -2.08
C ASP A 11 30.25 4.55 -3.07
N PRO A 12 30.85 5.13 -4.13
CA PRO A 12 30.11 5.88 -5.14
C PRO A 12 28.98 5.07 -5.80
N ALA A 13 29.11 3.75 -5.92
CA ALA A 13 28.09 2.91 -6.53
C ALA A 13 26.86 2.79 -5.62
N LEU A 14 27.05 2.50 -4.33
CA LEU A 14 25.97 2.48 -3.35
C LEU A 14 25.29 3.85 -3.25
N GLN A 15 26.06 4.93 -3.22
CA GLN A 15 25.50 6.28 -3.16
C GLN A 15 24.58 6.57 -4.34
N LYS A 16 25.01 6.25 -5.58
CA LYS A 16 24.17 6.39 -6.78
C LYS A 16 22.89 5.55 -6.71
N TYR A 17 22.96 4.33 -6.17
CA TYR A 17 21.78 3.49 -6.02
C TYR A 17 20.76 4.07 -5.04
N TYR A 18 21.22 4.61 -3.91
CA TYR A 18 20.35 5.32 -2.96
C TYR A 18 19.72 6.56 -3.61
N GLU A 19 20.52 7.35 -4.32
CA GLU A 19 20.05 8.54 -5.03
C GLU A 19 19.03 8.19 -6.13
N LEU A 20 19.19 7.08 -6.84
CA LEU A 20 18.22 6.61 -7.84
C LEU A 20 16.86 6.32 -7.20
N ASN A 21 16.84 5.65 -6.05
CA ASN A 21 15.61 5.35 -5.34
C ASN A 21 14.93 6.63 -4.83
N ALA A 22 15.69 7.51 -4.19
CA ALA A 22 15.17 8.78 -3.67
C ALA A 22 14.63 9.71 -4.78
N ASN A 23 15.29 9.75 -5.93
CA ASN A 23 14.90 10.59 -7.06
C ASN A 23 13.95 9.88 -8.05
N ARG A 24 13.48 8.65 -7.76
CA ARG A 24 12.68 7.84 -8.69
C ARG A 24 11.43 8.58 -9.20
N TYR A 25 10.79 9.37 -8.33
CA TYR A 25 9.59 10.14 -8.69
C TYR A 25 9.86 11.20 -9.77
N LYS A 26 11.08 11.75 -9.84
CA LYS A 26 11.45 12.77 -10.84
C LYS A 26 11.49 12.21 -12.27
N TYR A 27 11.83 10.93 -12.40
CA TYR A 27 11.99 10.27 -13.69
C TYR A 27 10.79 9.40 -14.08
N TRP A 28 9.73 9.43 -13.28
CA TRP A 28 8.54 8.63 -13.53
C TRP A 28 7.74 9.14 -14.74
N ARG A 29 7.07 8.22 -15.44
CA ARG A 29 6.22 8.52 -16.61
C ARG A 29 4.96 7.66 -16.59
N TRP A 30 3.85 8.24 -17.04
CA TRP A 30 2.61 7.51 -17.29
C TRP A 30 2.74 6.61 -18.51
N THR A 31 3.07 5.34 -18.29
CA THR A 31 2.89 4.29 -19.30
C THR A 31 1.56 3.58 -19.04
N PRO A 32 0.96 2.89 -20.03
CA PRO A 32 -0.27 2.12 -19.84
C PRO A 32 -0.20 1.14 -18.65
N ARG A 33 0.95 0.49 -18.44
CA ARG A 33 1.16 -0.41 -17.29
C ARG A 33 1.05 0.33 -15.95
N HIS A 34 1.77 1.42 -15.78
CA HIS A 34 1.75 2.23 -14.56
C HIS A 34 0.35 2.81 -14.29
N ALA A 35 -0.35 3.29 -15.33
CA ALA A 35 -1.72 3.76 -15.22
C ALA A 35 -2.67 2.68 -14.68
N MET A 36 -2.59 1.47 -15.24
CA MET A 36 -3.42 0.34 -14.77
C MET A 36 -3.10 -0.04 -13.32
N ILE A 37 -1.82 -0.10 -12.96
CA ILE A 37 -1.42 -0.41 -11.58
C ILE A 37 -1.97 0.66 -10.61
N SER A 38 -1.76 1.93 -10.91
CA SER A 38 -2.27 3.03 -10.09
C SER A 38 -3.81 2.97 -9.95
N PHE A 39 -4.53 2.73 -11.05
CA PHE A 39 -5.98 2.60 -11.02
C PHE A 39 -6.44 1.43 -10.14
N VAL A 40 -5.80 0.26 -10.25
CA VAL A 40 -6.16 -0.92 -9.44
C VAL A 40 -5.96 -0.65 -7.96
N TYR A 41 -4.78 -0.15 -7.57
CA TYR A 41 -4.44 0.01 -6.16
C TYR A 41 -5.10 1.22 -5.51
N MET A 42 -5.34 2.30 -6.25
CA MET A 42 -5.95 3.52 -5.69
C MET A 42 -7.47 3.58 -5.87
N GLY A 43 -8.01 2.92 -6.90
CA GLY A 43 -9.44 2.95 -7.23
C GLY A 43 -10.13 1.62 -7.00
N LEU A 44 -9.72 0.57 -7.72
CA LEU A 44 -10.42 -0.71 -7.73
C LEU A 44 -10.44 -1.36 -6.34
N ILE A 45 -9.27 -1.49 -5.69
CA ILE A 45 -9.17 -2.16 -4.39
C ILE A 45 -9.95 -1.40 -3.31
N PRO A 46 -9.75 -0.08 -3.08
CA PRO A 46 -10.54 0.66 -2.10
C PRO A 46 -12.03 0.68 -2.45
N GLY A 47 -12.39 0.78 -3.73
CA GLY A 47 -13.78 0.77 -4.18
C GLY A 47 -14.49 -0.54 -3.89
N VAL A 48 -13.86 -1.69 -4.18
CA VAL A 48 -14.40 -3.01 -3.86
C VAL A 48 -14.51 -3.22 -2.36
N LEU A 49 -13.48 -2.85 -1.59
CA LEU A 49 -13.51 -2.94 -0.13
C LEU A 49 -14.62 -2.08 0.47
N GLY A 50 -14.76 -0.83 0.02
CA GLY A 50 -15.82 0.07 0.44
C GLY A 50 -17.20 -0.49 0.11
N TYR A 51 -17.40 -0.98 -1.11
CA TYR A 51 -18.67 -1.60 -1.52
C TYR A 51 -19.04 -2.79 -0.63
N VAL A 52 -18.10 -3.71 -0.39
CA VAL A 52 -18.32 -4.87 0.47
C VAL A 52 -18.61 -4.42 1.90
N ALA A 53 -17.82 -3.49 2.44
CA ALA A 53 -18.01 -2.96 3.78
C ALA A 53 -19.42 -2.38 3.96
N TYR A 54 -19.86 -1.48 3.08
CA TYR A 54 -21.20 -0.88 3.17
C TYR A 54 -22.33 -1.88 2.93
N LYS A 55 -22.14 -2.86 2.05
CA LYS A 55 -23.17 -3.86 1.76
C LYS A 55 -23.44 -4.79 2.94
N TYR A 56 -22.38 -5.15 3.67
CA TYR A 56 -22.45 -6.12 4.77
C TYR A 56 -22.35 -5.47 6.15
N GLU A 57 -22.31 -4.13 6.21
CA GLU A 57 -22.33 -3.39 7.47
C GLU A 57 -23.60 -3.74 8.25
N GLY A 58 -23.43 -4.16 9.51
CA GLY A 58 -24.54 -4.53 10.38
C GLY A 58 -25.27 -5.82 10.01
N GLN A 59 -24.89 -6.51 8.92
CA GLN A 59 -25.58 -7.74 8.50
C GLN A 59 -25.15 -8.98 9.28
N PHE A 60 -24.12 -8.91 10.12
CA PHE A 60 -23.58 -10.07 10.82
C PHE A 60 -23.32 -9.76 12.30
N GLU A 61 -24.07 -10.40 13.20
CA GLU A 61 -23.81 -10.37 14.64
C GLU A 61 -23.37 -11.76 15.14
N PHE A 62 -22.16 -11.84 15.68
CA PHE A 62 -21.59 -13.07 16.24
C PHE A 62 -21.77 -13.20 17.75
N ARG A 63 -22.33 -12.18 18.40
CA ARG A 63 -22.40 -12.11 19.86
C ARG A 63 -23.41 -13.12 20.40
N GLY A 64 -22.93 -14.06 21.20
CA GLY A 64 -23.78 -15.04 21.90
C GLY A 64 -24.41 -16.15 21.03
N LYS A 65 -24.07 -16.22 19.73
CA LYS A 65 -24.62 -17.23 18.80
C LYS A 65 -24.06 -18.63 19.07
N ARG A 66 -24.89 -19.67 18.95
CA ARG A 66 -24.52 -21.08 19.14
C ARG A 66 -24.69 -21.89 17.85
N ARG A 67 -24.30 -23.17 17.89
CA ARG A 67 -24.42 -24.08 16.74
C ARG A 67 -25.90 -24.20 16.33
N GLY A 68 -26.22 -23.80 15.10
CA GLY A 68 -27.57 -23.81 14.56
C GLY A 68 -28.25 -22.44 14.51
N ASP A 69 -27.70 -21.42 15.18
CA ASP A 69 -28.27 -20.06 15.18
C ASP A 69 -27.85 -19.26 13.94
N SER A 70 -28.74 -18.41 13.43
CA SER A 70 -28.43 -17.51 12.31
C SER A 70 -27.56 -16.33 12.76
N ILE A 71 -26.51 -16.07 12.00
CA ILE A 71 -25.57 -14.97 12.18
C ILE A 71 -26.03 -13.72 11.42
N ALA A 72 -26.78 -13.92 10.33
CA ALA A 72 -27.27 -12.84 9.50
C ALA A 72 -28.38 -12.04 10.21
N GLU A 73 -28.21 -10.72 10.21
CA GLU A 73 -29.22 -9.72 10.56
C GLU A 73 -29.70 -9.11 9.23
N TRP A 74 -30.84 -9.58 8.74
CA TRP A 74 -31.41 -9.16 7.45
C TRP A 74 -32.51 -8.12 7.62
#